data_AF-A0A162QPR1-F1
#
_entry.id   AF-A0A162QPR1-F1
#
_cell.length_a   1.000
_cell.length_b   1.000
_cell.length_c   1.000
_cell.angle_alpha   90.00
_cell.angle_beta   90.00
_cell.angle_gamma   90.00
#
_symmetry.space_group_name_H-M   'P 1'
#
loop_
_entity.id
_entity.type
_entity.pdbx_description
1 polymer ?
#
loop_
_entity_poly.entity_id
_entity_poly.type
_entity_poly.pdbx_seq_one_letter_code
_entity_poly.pdbx_strand_id
1 'polypeptide(L)'
;MQLDAAQKKIIQSKFLGASLVRGVTETGKTTIAVNRSIYLKNNYCLYETDKILIIAQNDEHLDYIEKIHDRVEKENGLEYITLFSNTVDRIHLSTIDSIIYNYFLDHERSNGVSYKPIAKETEQSAIVNECIVQTKKLYKNVKLLDIKYLRFFIDEINWIKDCNYTKLETYQNADRVGRKIKSAEGPQRLLKNSKAREATFKIFMLYTEKLKEQNLIDSKDITKLALKQLKKSKNSGYTHIIVDDSHNLTKLQLDFINELSSKKSYSSLMLFVNKDSNLDSNGWIIKGRKSNSLHLGNKIKSYSLKKKHIDIIDNKDSIINMKDLTVNCTSEGINGMRNNSKNLSSIENFEYRDIRHNKKYELIRDLNNSSEIIVKNEDNEDEYTNEELRQLSVYSDIAAGEPILINPDVEGNFQLPKYWLKGIKDCFILKVKGDSMIGADIYDSDYVVIRKQHIAQNNDIVAVDLDGSATLKRLVMNKDSVVLMPENEKYSPIPIVGDEASIIGVAIGVINRIN
;
A
#
# COMPACT_ATOMS: atom_id res chain seq x y z
N MET A 1 7.53 11.91 12.74
CA MET A 1 8.74 11.03 12.69
C MET A 1 9.46 11.17 11.33
N GLN A 2 10.78 11.45 11.27
CA GLN A 2 11.50 11.71 10.00
C GLN A 2 11.81 10.41 9.24
N LEU A 3 11.12 10.17 8.12
CA LEU A 3 11.33 8.99 7.26
C LEU A 3 12.45 9.23 6.25
N ASP A 4 13.35 8.26 6.08
CA ASP A 4 14.39 8.33 5.06
C ASP A 4 13.84 8.05 3.64
N ALA A 5 14.63 8.38 2.61
CA ALA A 5 14.23 8.20 1.22
C ALA A 5 13.93 6.73 0.82
N ALA A 6 14.61 5.76 1.44
CA ALA A 6 14.38 4.34 1.17
C ALA A 6 13.07 3.87 1.81
N GLN A 7 12.77 4.33 3.03
CA GLN A 7 11.51 4.10 3.73
C GLN A 7 10.33 4.73 2.96
N LYS A 8 10.45 6.00 2.57
CA LYS A 8 9.45 6.69 1.73
C LYS A 8 9.18 5.95 0.42
N LYS A 9 10.22 5.43 -0.23
CA LYS A 9 10.09 4.64 -1.47
C LYS A 9 9.31 3.32 -1.27
N ILE A 10 9.41 2.70 -0.10
CA ILE A 10 8.63 1.50 0.25
C ILE A 10 7.18 1.89 0.53
N ILE A 11 6.98 2.93 1.36
CA ILE A 11 5.65 3.45 1.73
C ILE A 11 4.87 3.90 0.50
N GLN A 12 5.50 4.61 -0.44
CA GLN A 12 4.84 5.17 -1.64
C GLN A 12 4.90 4.24 -2.85
N SER A 13 5.26 2.96 -2.66
CA SER A 13 5.42 2.05 -3.79
C SER A 13 4.10 1.81 -4.52
N LYS A 14 4.07 2.06 -5.83
CA LYS A 14 2.91 1.77 -6.70
C LYS A 14 2.73 0.27 -7.00
N PHE A 15 3.64 -0.58 -6.54
CA PHE A 15 3.52 -2.02 -6.75
C PHE A 15 2.43 -2.59 -5.84
N LEU A 16 1.43 -3.20 -6.45
CA LEU A 16 0.34 -3.93 -5.81
C LEU A 16 0.53 -5.43 -6.13
N GLY A 17 0.33 -6.28 -5.12
CA GLY A 17 0.75 -7.68 -5.12
C GLY A 17 1.60 -8.05 -3.89
N ALA A 18 2.21 -9.23 -3.91
CA ALA A 18 2.99 -9.74 -2.79
C ALA A 18 4.38 -9.08 -2.70
N SER A 19 4.69 -8.53 -1.54
CA SER A 19 5.94 -7.83 -1.25
C SER A 19 6.59 -8.36 0.03
N LEU A 20 7.91 -8.35 0.06
CA LEU A 20 8.72 -8.83 1.18
C LEU A 20 9.77 -7.79 1.55
N VAL A 21 9.63 -7.19 2.72
CA VAL A 21 10.53 -6.17 3.24
C VAL A 21 11.44 -6.82 4.28
N ARG A 22 12.75 -6.83 4.04
CA ARG A 22 13.71 -7.44 4.96
C ARG A 22 14.63 -6.40 5.58
N GLY A 23 14.76 -6.40 6.89
CA GLY A 23 15.65 -5.50 7.63
C GLY A 23 16.15 -6.15 8.91
N VAL A 24 17.17 -5.56 9.52
CA VAL A 24 17.59 -5.91 10.88
C VAL A 24 16.63 -5.27 11.90
N THR A 25 16.78 -5.58 13.19
CA THR A 25 16.06 -4.88 14.28
C THR A 25 16.36 -3.38 14.21
N GLU A 26 15.42 -2.53 14.66
CA GLU A 26 15.56 -1.06 14.66
C GLU A 26 15.80 -0.50 13.25
N THR A 27 15.08 -0.95 12.22
CA THR A 27 15.17 -0.34 10.87
C THR A 27 13.92 0.47 10.50
N GLY A 28 13.04 0.69 11.47
CA GLY A 28 11.74 1.35 11.28
C GLY A 28 10.70 0.51 10.52
N LYS A 29 10.80 -0.83 10.56
CA LYS A 29 9.87 -1.74 9.85
C LYS A 29 8.41 -1.48 10.23
N THR A 30 8.13 -1.42 11.52
CA THR A 30 6.80 -1.15 12.07
C THR A 30 6.28 0.22 11.65
N THR A 31 7.13 1.25 11.73
CA THR A 31 6.81 2.59 11.23
C THR A 31 6.46 2.60 9.74
N ILE A 32 7.21 1.86 8.91
CA ILE A 32 6.92 1.71 7.48
C ILE A 32 5.58 0.97 7.29
N ALA A 33 5.31 -0.09 8.06
CA ALA A 33 4.06 -0.84 8.00
C ALA A 33 2.84 0.05 8.26
N VAL A 34 2.88 0.86 9.33
CA VAL A 34 1.83 1.82 9.70
C VAL A 34 1.71 2.95 8.67
N ASN A 35 2.81 3.60 8.26
CA ASN A 35 2.73 4.65 7.25
C ASN A 35 2.25 4.11 5.89
N ARG A 36 2.57 2.85 5.57
CA ARG A 36 2.09 2.17 4.37
C ARG A 36 0.59 1.87 4.45
N SER A 37 0.04 1.48 5.60
CA SER A 37 -1.41 1.27 5.73
C SER A 37 -2.17 2.57 5.52
N ILE A 38 -1.70 3.68 6.09
CA ILE A 38 -2.29 5.01 5.91
C ILE A 38 -2.18 5.44 4.44
N TYR A 39 -1.00 5.27 3.82
CA TYR A 39 -0.83 5.55 2.39
C TYR A 39 -1.78 4.73 1.51
N LEU A 40 -1.96 3.43 1.81
CA LEU A 40 -2.89 2.57 1.09
C LEU A 40 -4.35 2.98 1.32
N LYS A 41 -4.74 3.31 2.56
CA LYS A 41 -6.07 3.79 2.92
C LYS A 41 -6.44 4.98 2.03
N ASN A 42 -5.50 5.90 1.89
CA ASN A 42 -5.77 7.17 1.26
C ASN A 42 -5.63 7.16 -0.27
N ASN A 43 -4.90 6.20 -0.84
CA ASN A 43 -4.60 6.18 -2.28
C ASN A 43 -5.11 4.94 -3.03
N TYR A 44 -5.48 3.85 -2.33
CA TYR A 44 -5.79 2.55 -2.94
C TYR A 44 -7.05 1.87 -2.37
N CYS A 45 -7.71 2.45 -1.36
CA CYS A 45 -9.03 2.02 -0.90
C CYS A 45 -10.13 2.87 -1.57
N LEU A 46 -10.44 2.55 -2.82
CA LEU A 46 -11.33 3.33 -3.69
C LEU A 46 -12.82 3.06 -3.45
N TYR A 47 -13.17 1.90 -2.89
CA TYR A 47 -14.55 1.48 -2.68
C TYR A 47 -14.84 1.31 -1.18
N GLU A 48 -16.10 1.46 -0.77
CA GLU A 48 -16.53 1.27 0.63
C GLU A 48 -16.20 -0.12 1.19
N THR A 49 -16.14 -1.13 0.31
CA THR A 49 -15.77 -2.49 0.69
C THR A 49 -14.25 -2.68 0.89
N ASP A 50 -13.43 -1.68 0.57
CA ASP A 50 -11.99 -1.78 0.72
C ASP A 50 -11.55 -1.61 2.17
N LYS A 51 -10.90 -2.64 2.69
CA LYS A 51 -10.39 -2.69 4.06
C LYS A 51 -8.91 -3.07 4.08
N ILE A 52 -8.21 -2.58 5.07
CA ILE A 52 -6.80 -2.88 5.32
C ILE A 52 -6.69 -3.67 6.62
N LEU A 53 -5.86 -4.70 6.63
CA LEU A 53 -5.50 -5.42 7.85
C LEU A 53 -4.01 -5.26 8.13
N ILE A 54 -3.66 -4.84 9.34
CA ILE A 54 -2.32 -4.94 9.88
C ILE A 54 -2.31 -6.07 10.89
N ILE A 55 -1.42 -7.03 10.67
CA ILE A 55 -1.26 -8.22 11.52
C ILE A 55 -0.02 -8.06 12.38
N ALA A 56 -0.23 -8.06 13.69
CA ALA A 56 0.81 -8.12 14.71
C ALA A 56 1.16 -9.56 15.09
N GLN A 57 2.35 -9.77 15.68
CA GLN A 57 2.79 -11.10 16.13
C GLN A 57 2.08 -11.56 17.41
N ASN A 58 1.87 -10.66 18.36
CA ASN A 58 1.24 -10.91 19.66
C ASN A 58 0.59 -9.61 20.17
N ASP A 59 -0.11 -9.67 21.29
CA ASP A 59 -0.87 -8.54 21.82
C ASP A 59 0.05 -7.37 22.25
N GLU A 60 1.22 -7.65 22.82
CA GLU A 60 2.21 -6.61 23.16
C GLU A 60 2.68 -5.82 21.92
N HIS A 61 2.93 -6.53 20.81
CA HIS A 61 3.28 -5.90 19.53
C HIS A 61 2.08 -5.16 18.93
N LEU A 62 0.86 -5.67 19.10
CA LEU A 62 -0.36 -4.99 18.66
C LEU A 62 -0.51 -3.63 19.36
N ASP A 63 -0.37 -3.59 20.68
CA ASP A 63 -0.40 -2.35 21.48
C ASP A 63 0.66 -1.34 21.02
N TYR A 64 1.84 -1.82 20.63
CA TYR A 64 2.90 -0.98 20.09
C TYR A 64 2.55 -0.41 18.72
N ILE A 65 1.99 -1.22 17.82
CA ILE A 65 1.54 -0.78 16.49
C ILE A 65 0.40 0.25 16.63
N GLU A 66 -0.56 0.02 17.53
CA GLU A 66 -1.66 0.96 17.83
C GLU A 66 -1.13 2.32 18.28
N LYS A 67 -0.16 2.35 19.21
CA LYS A 67 0.47 3.60 19.66
C LYS A 67 1.16 4.35 18.51
N ILE A 68 1.81 3.64 17.59
CA ILE A 68 2.43 4.26 16.41
C ILE A 68 1.34 4.76 15.46
N HIS A 69 0.30 3.96 15.22
CA HIS A 69 -0.83 4.33 14.38
C HIS A 69 -1.46 5.63 14.86
N ASP A 70 -1.84 5.71 16.13
CA ASP A 70 -2.42 6.91 16.73
C ASP A 70 -1.50 8.12 16.63
N ARG A 71 -0.20 7.92 16.84
CA ARG A 71 0.78 9.00 16.70
C ARG A 71 0.89 9.48 15.26
N VAL A 72 0.98 8.57 14.30
CA VAL A 72 1.11 8.90 12.87
C VAL A 72 -0.19 9.53 12.36
N GLU A 73 -1.37 9.09 12.80
CA GLU A 73 -2.62 9.76 12.46
C GLU A 73 -2.71 11.16 13.08
N LYS A 74 -2.20 11.37 14.30
CA LYS A 74 -2.13 12.71 14.92
C LYS A 74 -1.11 13.64 14.26
N GLU A 75 0.08 13.13 13.93
CA GLU A 75 1.18 13.91 13.33
C GLU A 75 0.99 14.16 11.82
N ASN A 76 0.55 13.14 11.08
CA ASN A 76 0.49 13.12 9.62
C ASN A 76 -0.95 13.02 9.09
N GLY A 77 -1.96 13.16 9.94
CA GLY A 77 -3.37 13.17 9.52
C GLY A 77 -3.64 14.16 8.38
N LEU A 78 -2.89 15.26 8.31
CA LEU A 78 -3.01 16.29 7.27
C LEU A 78 -2.26 16.00 5.96
N GLU A 79 -1.25 15.12 5.96
CA GLU A 79 -0.38 14.89 4.78
C GLU A 79 -0.98 13.87 3.79
N TYR A 80 -1.98 13.10 4.21
CA TYR A 80 -2.55 12.01 3.40
C TYR A 80 -4.07 12.05 3.21
N ILE A 81 -4.79 13.11 3.59
CA ILE A 81 -6.24 13.18 3.35
C ILE A 81 -6.53 13.36 1.85
N THR A 82 -7.37 12.47 1.30
CA THR A 82 -7.95 12.55 -0.05
C THR A 82 -9.48 12.71 0.07
N LEU A 83 -10.17 13.19 -0.98
CA LEU A 83 -11.64 13.41 -0.98
C LEU A 83 -12.51 12.22 -0.54
N PHE A 84 -11.95 11.01 -0.47
CA PHE A 84 -12.65 9.79 -0.05
C PHE A 84 -12.34 9.36 1.39
N SER A 85 -11.75 10.22 2.22
CA SER A 85 -11.62 9.97 3.65
C SER A 85 -12.98 10.10 4.35
N ASN A 86 -13.93 9.25 3.97
CA ASN A 86 -15.14 9.01 4.75
C ASN A 86 -14.73 8.60 6.18
N THR A 87 -15.54 9.03 7.12
CA THR A 87 -15.53 8.86 8.59
C THR A 87 -15.49 7.42 9.11
N VAL A 88 -15.15 6.44 8.26
CA VAL A 88 -15.11 5.02 8.59
C VAL A 88 -13.66 4.58 8.72
N ASP A 89 -13.28 4.07 9.89
CA ASP A 89 -11.99 3.42 10.08
C ASP A 89 -11.90 2.19 9.16
N ARG A 90 -10.95 2.23 8.22
CA ARG A 90 -10.70 1.15 7.24
C ARG A 90 -9.48 0.30 7.59
N ILE A 91 -8.73 0.68 8.64
CA ILE A 91 -7.51 -0.02 9.05
C ILE A 91 -7.84 -0.87 10.27
N HIS A 92 -7.91 -2.17 10.07
CA HIS A 92 -8.09 -3.12 11.16
C HIS A 92 -6.72 -3.56 11.67
N LEU A 93 -6.56 -3.55 12.98
CA LEU A 93 -5.38 -3.98 13.72
C LEU A 93 -5.74 -5.25 14.49
N SER A 94 -4.96 -6.33 14.34
CA SER A 94 -5.22 -7.58 15.08
C SER A 94 -3.98 -8.47 15.10
N THR A 95 -3.93 -9.43 16.02
CA THR A 95 -2.98 -10.55 15.94
C THR A 95 -3.49 -11.63 14.99
N ILE A 96 -2.57 -12.43 14.44
CA ILE A 96 -2.92 -13.58 13.58
C ILE A 96 -3.73 -14.64 14.35
N ASP A 97 -3.37 -14.87 15.60
CA ASP A 97 -3.98 -15.91 16.44
C ASP A 97 -5.42 -15.55 16.81
N SER A 98 -5.71 -14.27 17.10
CA SER A 98 -7.09 -13.80 17.34
C SER A 98 -7.98 -13.99 16.11
N ILE A 99 -7.48 -13.68 14.91
CA ILE A 99 -8.25 -13.88 13.67
C ILE A 99 -8.51 -15.37 13.44
N ILE A 100 -7.48 -16.21 13.59
CA ILE A 100 -7.61 -17.66 13.46
C ILE A 100 -8.65 -18.20 14.44
N TYR A 101 -8.58 -17.77 15.71
CA TYR A 101 -9.47 -18.24 16.74
C TYR A 101 -10.93 -17.86 16.46
N ASN A 102 -11.19 -16.65 15.95
CA ASN A 102 -12.54 -16.24 15.55
C ASN A 102 -13.13 -17.14 14.45
N TYR A 103 -12.37 -17.45 13.41
CA TYR A 103 -12.82 -18.38 12.36
C TYR A 103 -12.96 -19.83 12.87
N PHE A 104 -12.18 -20.22 13.87
CA PHE A 104 -12.35 -21.50 14.55
C PHE A 104 -13.66 -21.54 15.37
N LEU A 105 -14.00 -20.47 16.10
CA LEU A 105 -15.29 -20.38 16.80
C LEU A 105 -16.47 -20.40 15.82
N ASP A 106 -16.33 -19.79 14.64
CA ASP A 106 -17.34 -19.89 13.57
C ASP A 106 -17.45 -21.33 13.02
N HIS A 107 -16.34 -22.06 12.98
CA HIS A 107 -16.33 -23.48 12.62
C HIS A 107 -17.13 -24.31 13.63
N GLU A 108 -16.88 -24.13 14.92
CA GLU A 108 -17.61 -24.81 16.00
C GLU A 108 -19.12 -24.53 15.89
N ARG A 109 -19.49 -23.25 15.79
CA ARG A 109 -20.89 -22.82 15.67
C ARG A 109 -21.57 -23.40 14.43
N SER A 110 -20.93 -23.35 13.26
CA SER A 110 -21.53 -23.81 12.00
C SER A 110 -21.64 -25.33 11.86
N ASN A 111 -20.86 -26.10 12.63
CA ASN A 111 -20.87 -27.57 12.57
C ASN A 111 -21.50 -28.18 13.83
N GLY A 112 -21.91 -27.37 14.82
CA GLY A 112 -22.49 -27.85 16.07
C GLY A 112 -21.52 -28.72 16.88
N VAL A 113 -20.23 -28.44 16.79
CA VAL A 113 -19.16 -29.19 17.47
C VAL A 113 -18.49 -28.30 18.51
N SER A 114 -17.98 -28.91 19.59
CA SER A 114 -17.15 -28.24 20.59
C SER A 114 -15.94 -29.10 20.89
N TYR A 115 -14.76 -28.52 20.75
CA TYR A 115 -13.49 -29.18 21.02
C TYR A 115 -12.93 -28.75 22.37
N LYS A 116 -12.15 -29.63 23.00
CA LYS A 116 -11.40 -29.30 24.21
C LYS A 116 -9.94 -28.97 23.84
N PRO A 117 -9.49 -27.72 23.94
CA PRO A 117 -8.10 -27.38 23.67
C PRO A 117 -7.16 -28.09 24.65
N ILE A 118 -6.01 -28.56 24.15
CA ILE A 118 -4.93 -29.07 24.99
C ILE A 118 -4.40 -27.91 25.83
N ALA A 119 -4.55 -28.01 27.15
CA ALA A 119 -4.26 -26.88 28.05
C ALA A 119 -2.80 -26.86 28.54
N LYS A 120 -2.09 -28.00 28.49
CA LYS A 120 -0.74 -28.14 29.04
C LYS A 120 0.18 -28.94 28.12
N GLU A 121 1.44 -28.51 28.03
CA GLU A 121 2.49 -29.22 27.27
C GLU A 121 2.71 -30.66 27.77
N THR A 122 2.41 -30.93 29.04
CA THR A 122 2.48 -32.27 29.65
C THR A 122 1.43 -33.23 29.07
N GLU A 123 0.25 -32.74 28.70
CA GLU A 123 -0.82 -33.56 28.10
C GLU A 123 -0.43 -33.99 26.67
N GLN A 124 0.07 -33.06 25.86
CA GLN A 124 0.62 -33.38 24.53
C GLN A 124 1.78 -34.38 24.64
N SER A 125 2.70 -34.15 25.59
CA SER A 125 3.85 -35.02 25.83
C SER A 125 3.45 -36.45 26.19
N ALA A 126 2.42 -36.62 27.02
CA ALA A 126 1.92 -37.94 27.39
C ALA A 126 1.34 -38.71 26.19
N ILE A 127 0.52 -38.04 25.37
CA ILE A 127 -0.09 -38.64 24.18
C ILE A 127 0.98 -39.02 23.15
N VAL A 128 1.94 -38.14 22.88
CA VAL A 128 3.02 -38.42 21.93
C VAL A 128 3.92 -39.56 22.43
N ASN A 129 4.22 -39.62 23.73
CA ASN A 129 4.97 -40.74 24.29
C ASN A 129 4.25 -42.09 24.06
N GLU A 130 2.94 -42.13 24.28
CA GLU A 130 2.15 -43.33 23.99
C GLU A 130 2.24 -43.71 22.50
N CYS A 131 2.14 -42.73 21.60
CA CYS A 131 2.26 -42.94 20.15
C CYS A 131 3.64 -43.49 19.77
N ILE A 132 4.72 -43.04 20.41
CA ILE A 132 6.08 -43.55 20.21
C ILE A 132 6.14 -45.04 20.61
N VAL A 133 5.64 -45.38 21.80
CA VAL A 133 5.63 -46.77 22.31
C VAL A 133 4.84 -47.69 21.39
N GLN A 134 3.66 -47.26 20.93
CA GLN A 134 2.85 -48.02 19.99
C GLN A 134 3.57 -48.21 18.63
N THR A 135 4.15 -47.14 18.09
CA THR A 135 4.87 -47.18 16.79
C THR A 135 6.11 -48.07 16.86
N LYS A 136 6.82 -48.09 18.00
CA LYS A 136 8.01 -48.92 18.22
C LYS A 136 7.73 -50.42 18.05
N LYS A 137 6.51 -50.87 18.37
CA LYS A 137 6.09 -52.28 18.18
C LYS A 137 6.10 -52.69 16.69
N LEU A 138 5.75 -51.75 15.80
CA LEU A 138 5.68 -51.96 14.35
C LEU A 138 7.04 -51.73 13.65
N TYR A 139 7.85 -50.81 14.16
CA TYR A 139 9.10 -50.37 13.55
C TYR A 139 10.33 -50.69 14.43
N LYS A 140 10.53 -51.96 14.77
CA LYS A 140 11.54 -52.43 15.74
C LYS A 140 12.98 -51.97 15.44
N ASN A 141 13.33 -51.81 14.15
CA ASN A 141 14.68 -51.47 13.71
C ASN A 141 14.95 -49.95 13.65
N VAL A 142 13.96 -49.11 13.95
CA VAL A 142 14.10 -47.64 13.89
C VAL A 142 14.57 -47.13 15.25
N LYS A 143 15.89 -46.91 15.39
CA LYS A 143 16.54 -46.41 16.63
C LYS A 143 15.99 -45.06 17.14
N LEU A 144 15.34 -44.30 16.26
CA LEU A 144 14.74 -43.00 16.59
C LEU A 144 13.52 -43.11 17.50
N LEU A 145 12.86 -44.29 17.57
CA LEU A 145 11.65 -44.50 18.39
C LEU A 145 12.02 -44.72 19.85
N ASP A 146 12.39 -43.63 20.51
CA ASP A 146 12.82 -43.59 21.90
C ASP A 146 12.29 -42.34 22.61
N ILE A 147 11.93 -42.48 23.90
CA ILE A 147 11.35 -41.40 24.70
C ILE A 147 12.30 -40.21 24.87
N LYS A 148 13.63 -40.43 24.81
CA LYS A 148 14.60 -39.33 24.85
C LYS A 148 14.49 -38.35 23.68
N TYR A 149 13.80 -38.75 22.60
CA TYR A 149 13.53 -37.92 21.43
C TYR A 149 12.09 -37.39 21.39
N LEU A 150 11.37 -37.40 22.52
CA LEU A 150 9.99 -36.94 22.63
C LEU A 150 9.80 -35.52 22.08
N ARG A 151 10.65 -34.57 22.51
CA ARG A 151 10.62 -33.18 22.05
C ARG A 151 10.74 -33.09 20.53
N PHE A 152 11.67 -33.85 19.95
CA PHE A 152 11.84 -33.92 18.50
C PHE A 152 10.56 -34.40 17.78
N PHE A 153 9.85 -35.40 18.31
CA PHE A 153 8.61 -35.86 17.70
C PHE A 153 7.49 -34.84 17.82
N ILE A 154 7.36 -34.14 18.96
CA ILE A 154 6.40 -33.03 19.12
C ILE A 154 6.70 -31.95 18.08
N ASP A 155 7.96 -31.50 17.98
CA ASP A 155 8.38 -30.49 17.01
C ASP A 155 8.14 -30.93 15.56
N GLU A 156 8.33 -32.22 15.24
CA GLU A 156 8.11 -32.74 13.89
C GLU A 156 6.62 -32.90 13.57
N ILE A 157 5.80 -33.32 14.53
CA ILE A 157 4.33 -33.35 14.41
C ILE A 157 3.82 -31.94 14.13
N ASN A 158 4.25 -30.96 14.93
CA ASN A 158 3.89 -29.55 14.74
C ASN A 158 4.31 -29.07 13.35
N TRP A 159 5.53 -29.39 12.91
CA TRP A 159 6.00 -29.03 11.57
C TRP A 159 5.19 -29.68 10.44
N ILE A 160 4.82 -30.97 10.57
CA ILE A 160 3.97 -31.68 9.62
C ILE A 160 2.61 -30.99 9.50
N LYS A 161 2.00 -30.64 10.65
CA LYS A 161 0.72 -29.92 10.71
C LYS A 161 0.82 -28.51 10.14
N ASP A 162 1.86 -27.76 10.50
CA ASP A 162 2.17 -26.42 10.01
C ASP A 162 2.40 -26.38 8.49
N CYS A 163 2.91 -27.47 7.91
CA CYS A 163 3.06 -27.64 6.46
C CYS A 163 1.78 -28.16 5.76
N ASN A 164 0.77 -28.53 6.53
CA ASN A 164 -0.45 -29.20 6.11
C ASN A 164 -0.19 -30.51 5.33
N TYR A 165 0.81 -31.29 5.74
CA TYR A 165 1.06 -32.60 5.13
C TYR A 165 0.07 -33.64 5.63
N THR A 166 -0.83 -34.07 4.75
CA THR A 166 -1.88 -35.06 5.06
C THR A 166 -1.55 -36.46 4.53
N LYS A 167 -0.59 -36.58 3.61
CA LYS A 167 -0.20 -37.83 2.96
C LYS A 167 1.26 -38.16 3.24
N LEU A 168 1.53 -39.46 3.44
CA LEU A 168 2.89 -39.97 3.71
C LEU A 168 3.86 -39.62 2.58
N GLU A 169 3.46 -39.81 1.33
CA GLU A 169 4.30 -39.55 0.16
C GLU A 169 4.79 -38.09 0.10
N THR A 170 3.89 -37.15 0.41
CA THR A 170 4.22 -35.71 0.43
C THR A 170 5.26 -35.41 1.52
N TYR A 171 5.07 -35.95 2.73
CA TYR A 171 6.03 -35.78 3.82
C TYR A 171 7.37 -36.48 3.56
N GLN A 172 7.36 -37.66 2.95
CA GLN A 172 8.57 -38.41 2.63
C GLN A 172 9.49 -37.66 1.67
N ASN A 173 8.91 -36.92 0.72
CA ASN A 173 9.65 -36.12 -0.26
C ASN A 173 9.94 -34.68 0.19
N ALA A 174 9.31 -34.22 1.28
CA ALA A 174 9.41 -32.83 1.75
C ALA A 174 10.84 -32.38 2.08
N ASP A 175 11.16 -31.15 1.69
CA ASP A 175 12.41 -30.49 2.04
C ASP A 175 12.35 -29.89 3.45
N ARG A 176 13.10 -30.48 4.39
CA ARG A 176 13.21 -30.05 5.79
C ARG A 176 14.18 -28.87 5.96
N VAL A 177 14.05 -27.83 5.13
CA VAL A 177 14.92 -26.64 5.16
C VAL A 177 14.68 -25.85 6.45
N GLY A 178 15.74 -25.40 7.12
CA GLY A 178 15.67 -24.60 8.35
C GLY A 178 15.52 -25.40 9.65
N ARG A 179 15.20 -26.70 9.55
CA ARG A 179 15.02 -27.60 10.70
C ARG A 179 16.38 -28.05 11.25
N LYS A 180 16.98 -27.27 12.15
CA LYS A 180 18.19 -27.66 12.91
C LYS A 180 17.80 -27.99 14.35
N ILE A 181 18.25 -29.13 14.85
CA ILE A 181 18.03 -29.57 16.24
C ILE A 181 19.38 -29.55 16.95
N LYS A 182 19.39 -29.17 18.24
CA LYS A 182 20.60 -29.23 19.07
C LYS A 182 21.06 -30.69 19.20
N SER A 183 22.38 -30.93 19.23
CA SER A 183 23.02 -32.24 19.04
C SER A 183 22.73 -33.34 20.08
N ALA A 184 21.74 -33.17 20.97
CA ALA A 184 21.30 -34.16 21.95
C ALA A 184 19.78 -34.45 21.92
N GLU A 185 18.97 -33.63 21.24
CA GLU A 185 17.50 -33.70 21.33
C GLU A 185 16.85 -34.48 20.18
N GLY A 186 17.63 -34.91 19.17
CA GLY A 186 17.09 -35.60 18.01
C GLY A 186 18.11 -35.80 16.88
N PRO A 187 17.71 -36.48 15.78
CA PRO A 187 18.54 -36.67 14.62
C PRO A 187 18.74 -35.34 13.89
N GLN A 188 20.00 -34.98 13.61
CA GLN A 188 20.30 -33.74 12.87
C GLN A 188 19.67 -33.71 11.47
N ARG A 189 19.44 -34.88 10.86
CA ARG A 189 18.80 -35.03 9.54
C ARG A 189 17.88 -36.25 9.52
N LEU A 190 16.72 -36.09 8.90
CA LEU A 190 15.86 -37.20 8.48
C LEU A 190 15.96 -37.33 6.96
N LEU A 191 16.56 -38.43 6.51
CA LEU A 191 16.68 -38.76 5.09
C LEU A 191 15.28 -38.89 4.45
N LYS A 192 15.15 -38.39 3.21
CA LYS A 192 13.93 -38.56 2.41
C LYS A 192 13.67 -40.04 2.17
N ASN A 193 12.40 -40.43 2.05
CA ASN A 193 11.98 -41.80 1.75
C ASN A 193 12.52 -42.86 2.74
N SER A 194 12.81 -42.46 3.98
CA SER A 194 13.40 -43.36 4.98
C SER A 194 12.33 -44.00 5.87
N LYS A 195 12.66 -45.16 6.45
CA LYS A 195 11.83 -45.81 7.48
C LYS A 195 11.65 -44.94 8.73
N ALA A 196 12.62 -44.07 9.04
CA ALA A 196 12.51 -43.11 10.12
C ALA A 196 11.38 -42.10 9.85
N ARG A 197 11.32 -41.50 8.65
CA ARG A 197 10.21 -40.62 8.26
C ARG A 197 8.88 -41.37 8.23
N GLU A 198 8.84 -42.59 7.71
CA GLU A 198 7.62 -43.40 7.71
C GLU A 198 7.08 -43.61 9.12
N ALA A 199 7.95 -44.00 10.06
CA ALA A 199 7.59 -44.16 11.46
C ALA A 199 7.18 -42.84 12.12
N THR A 200 7.87 -41.73 11.85
CA THR A 200 7.48 -40.40 12.35
C THR A 200 6.10 -39.98 11.84
N PHE A 201 5.79 -40.24 10.57
CA PHE A 201 4.47 -39.95 10.01
C PHE A 201 3.39 -40.84 10.65
N LYS A 202 3.72 -42.11 10.96
CA LYS A 202 2.80 -42.99 11.72
C LYS A 202 2.51 -42.45 13.12
N ILE A 203 3.51 -41.92 13.83
CA ILE A 203 3.31 -41.25 15.12
C ILE A 203 2.37 -40.05 14.95
N PHE A 204 2.58 -39.21 13.94
CA PHE A 204 1.69 -38.09 13.64
C PHE A 204 0.23 -38.52 13.39
N MET A 205 0.03 -39.59 12.63
CA MET A 205 -1.32 -40.12 12.37
C MET A 205 -1.99 -40.64 13.64
N LEU A 206 -1.27 -41.42 14.45
CA LEU A 206 -1.76 -41.94 15.74
C LEU A 206 -2.08 -40.80 16.72
N TYR A 207 -1.22 -39.78 16.77
CA TYR A 207 -1.44 -38.60 17.60
C TYR A 207 -2.74 -37.90 17.21
N THR A 208 -2.94 -37.66 15.91
CA THR A 208 -4.15 -37.01 15.38
C THR A 208 -5.41 -37.84 15.66
N GLU A 209 -5.32 -39.16 15.57
CA GLU A 209 -6.40 -40.09 15.90
C GLU A 209 -6.77 -40.03 17.39
N LYS A 210 -5.77 -40.09 18.28
CA LYS A 210 -5.98 -39.96 19.73
C LYS A 210 -6.59 -38.64 20.16
N LEU A 211 -6.15 -37.53 19.56
CA LEU A 211 -6.78 -36.23 19.82
C LEU A 211 -8.27 -36.28 19.48
N LYS A 212 -8.61 -36.83 18.31
CA LYS A 212 -10.01 -36.98 17.88
C LYS A 212 -10.83 -37.88 18.82
N GLU A 213 -10.29 -39.03 19.23
CA GLU A 213 -10.94 -39.96 20.16
C GLU A 213 -11.26 -39.32 21.52
N GLN A 214 -10.36 -38.47 22.01
CA GLN A 214 -10.49 -37.78 23.30
C GLN A 214 -11.22 -36.43 23.20
N ASN A 215 -11.73 -36.08 22.01
CA ASN A 215 -12.29 -34.76 21.69
C ASN A 215 -11.34 -33.59 22.03
N LEU A 216 -10.03 -33.83 21.92
CA LEU A 216 -8.98 -32.84 22.12
C LEU A 216 -8.61 -32.15 20.81
N ILE A 217 -8.13 -30.91 20.90
CA ILE A 217 -7.59 -30.17 19.75
C ILE A 217 -6.34 -29.38 20.14
N ASP A 218 -5.35 -29.35 19.26
CA ASP A 218 -4.17 -28.50 19.42
C ASP A 218 -4.26 -27.21 18.58
N SER A 219 -3.34 -26.28 18.83
CA SER A 219 -3.31 -24.98 18.12
C SER A 219 -3.13 -25.09 16.61
N LYS A 220 -2.49 -26.18 16.13
CA LYS A 220 -2.24 -26.41 14.71
C LYS A 220 -3.51 -26.90 14.01
N ASP A 221 -4.27 -27.76 14.68
CA ASP A 221 -5.58 -28.22 14.24
C ASP A 221 -6.59 -27.05 14.24
N ILE A 222 -6.57 -26.19 15.26
CA ILE A 222 -7.36 -24.95 15.31
C ILE A 222 -7.11 -24.12 14.04
N THR A 223 -5.85 -23.86 13.71
CA THR A 223 -5.48 -23.11 12.50
C THR A 223 -6.01 -23.77 11.22
N LYS A 224 -5.91 -25.10 11.13
CA LYS A 224 -6.39 -25.87 9.98
C LYS A 224 -7.91 -25.81 9.82
N LEU A 225 -8.66 -25.91 10.91
CA LEU A 225 -10.11 -25.80 10.91
C LEU A 225 -10.57 -24.38 10.60
N ALA A 226 -9.91 -23.37 11.17
CA ALA A 226 -10.13 -21.97 10.85
C ALA A 226 -9.93 -21.70 9.34
N LEU A 227 -8.85 -22.20 8.73
CA LEU A 227 -8.63 -22.10 7.29
C LEU A 227 -9.74 -22.75 6.48
N LYS A 228 -10.20 -23.93 6.91
CA LYS A 228 -11.33 -24.63 6.25
C LYS A 228 -12.62 -23.82 6.35
N GLN A 229 -12.87 -23.15 7.47
CA GLN A 229 -14.03 -22.30 7.67
C GLN A 229 -13.95 -21.02 6.84
N LEU A 230 -12.80 -20.35 6.83
CA LEU A 230 -12.54 -19.17 6.02
C LEU A 230 -12.83 -19.44 4.55
N LYS A 231 -12.36 -20.57 4.00
CA LYS A 231 -12.62 -20.99 2.62
C LYS A 231 -14.10 -21.23 2.28
N LYS A 232 -14.93 -21.51 3.28
CA LYS A 232 -16.39 -21.65 3.11
C LYS A 232 -17.11 -20.30 3.20
N SER A 233 -16.51 -19.32 3.86
CA SER A 233 -17.14 -18.02 4.10
C SER A 233 -17.21 -17.21 2.80
N LYS A 234 -18.33 -16.51 2.58
CA LYS A 234 -18.49 -15.54 1.49
C LYS A 234 -18.01 -14.14 1.90
N ASN A 235 -16.93 -14.06 2.69
CA ASN A 235 -16.44 -12.78 3.17
C ASN A 235 -15.72 -12.03 2.03
N SER A 236 -15.89 -10.72 1.96
CA SER A 236 -15.27 -9.87 0.93
C SER A 236 -13.74 -9.77 1.07
N GLY A 237 -13.18 -10.28 2.17
CA GLY A 237 -11.74 -10.29 2.47
C GLY A 237 -11.17 -8.89 2.71
N TYR A 238 -9.87 -8.83 2.98
CA TYR A 238 -9.12 -7.58 3.09
C TYR A 238 -8.50 -7.21 1.74
N THR A 239 -8.62 -5.94 1.34
CA THR A 239 -8.03 -5.41 0.11
C THR A 239 -6.51 -5.38 0.22
N HIS A 240 -6.02 -4.87 1.34
CA HIS A 240 -4.59 -4.84 1.63
C HIS A 240 -4.31 -5.51 2.97
N ILE A 241 -3.26 -6.33 3.01
CA ILE A 241 -2.79 -6.95 4.24
C ILE A 241 -1.32 -6.60 4.43
N ILE A 242 -0.98 -6.15 5.62
CA ILE A 242 0.38 -5.88 6.06
C ILE A 242 0.63 -6.78 7.26
N VAL A 243 1.73 -7.53 7.25
CA VAL A 243 2.10 -8.39 8.37
C VAL A 243 3.46 -7.96 8.87
N ASP A 244 3.48 -7.43 10.08
CA ASP A 244 4.74 -7.10 10.75
C ASP A 244 5.33 -8.35 11.41
N ASP A 245 6.66 -8.39 11.52
CA ASP A 245 7.41 -9.51 12.07
C ASP A 245 7.00 -10.91 11.59
N SER A 246 6.74 -11.04 10.30
CA SER A 246 6.31 -12.27 9.61
C SER A 246 7.31 -13.44 9.62
N HIS A 247 8.48 -13.31 10.25
CA HIS A 247 9.57 -14.29 10.22
C HIS A 247 9.22 -15.62 10.91
N ASN A 248 8.32 -15.60 11.90
CA ASN A 248 7.87 -16.79 12.62
C ASN A 248 6.59 -17.42 12.05
N LEU A 249 6.00 -16.84 11.01
CA LEU A 249 4.78 -17.39 10.42
C LEU A 249 5.04 -18.78 9.81
N THR A 250 4.18 -19.72 10.20
CA THR A 250 4.16 -21.07 9.64
C THR A 250 3.58 -21.07 8.22
N LYS A 251 3.76 -22.16 7.47
CA LYS A 251 3.19 -22.26 6.12
C LYS A 251 1.66 -22.15 6.15
N LEU A 252 1.02 -22.84 7.09
CA LEU A 252 -0.43 -22.85 7.23
C LEU A 252 -0.98 -21.46 7.61
N GLN A 253 -0.27 -20.70 8.44
CA GLN A 253 -0.63 -19.30 8.73
C GLN A 253 -0.45 -18.40 7.49
N LEU A 254 0.59 -18.59 6.68
CA LEU A 254 0.74 -17.87 5.41
C LEU A 254 -0.39 -18.20 4.43
N ASP A 255 -0.77 -19.47 4.33
CA ASP A 255 -1.92 -19.90 3.52
C ASP A 255 -3.22 -19.25 4.02
N PHE A 256 -3.40 -19.16 5.34
CA PHE A 256 -4.53 -18.47 5.98
C PHE A 256 -4.57 -16.97 5.68
N ILE A 257 -3.45 -16.27 5.86
CA ILE A 257 -3.34 -14.84 5.53
C ILE A 257 -3.58 -14.59 4.04
N ASN A 258 -3.08 -15.47 3.19
CA ASN A 258 -3.32 -15.38 1.76
C ASN A 258 -4.80 -15.56 1.44
N GLU A 259 -5.51 -16.47 2.12
CA GLU A 259 -6.95 -16.67 1.95
C GLU A 259 -7.79 -15.50 2.48
N LEU A 260 -7.33 -14.78 3.51
CA LEU A 260 -8.00 -13.56 4.00
C LEU A 260 -8.04 -12.42 2.98
N SER A 261 -7.18 -12.46 1.95
CA SER A 261 -7.11 -11.42 0.93
C SER A 261 -8.27 -11.52 -0.06
N SER A 262 -8.90 -10.38 -0.36
CA SER A 262 -10.01 -10.23 -1.32
C SER A 262 -9.65 -10.55 -2.79
N LYS A 263 -8.36 -10.76 -3.12
CA LYS A 263 -7.85 -11.10 -4.46
C LYS A 263 -8.24 -10.13 -5.58
N LYS A 264 -8.50 -8.86 -5.26
CA LYS A 264 -8.73 -7.81 -6.27
C LYS A 264 -7.44 -7.56 -7.07
N SER A 265 -7.57 -7.05 -8.29
CA SER A 265 -6.41 -6.75 -9.17
C SER A 265 -5.45 -5.71 -8.55
N TYR A 266 -5.94 -4.93 -7.59
CA TYR A 266 -5.21 -3.91 -6.85
C TYR A 266 -4.94 -4.31 -5.38
N SER A 267 -5.23 -5.55 -4.98
CA SER A 267 -4.89 -6.04 -3.64
C SER A 267 -3.38 -6.13 -3.42
N SER A 268 -2.94 -5.96 -2.17
CA SER A 268 -1.53 -6.15 -1.82
C SER A 268 -1.34 -6.92 -0.53
N LEU A 269 -0.29 -7.74 -0.48
CA LEU A 269 0.17 -8.42 0.74
C LEU A 269 1.62 -8.02 0.98
N MET A 270 1.92 -7.36 2.09
CA MET A 270 3.28 -6.95 2.43
C MET A 270 3.74 -7.60 3.73
N LEU A 271 4.83 -8.37 3.65
CA LEU A 271 5.41 -9.10 4.78
C LEU A 271 6.72 -8.43 5.21
N PHE A 272 6.83 -8.08 6.49
CA PHE A 272 8.06 -7.55 7.07
C PHE A 272 8.81 -8.65 7.81
N VAL A 273 10.10 -8.81 7.51
CA VAL A 273 10.95 -9.89 8.05
C VAL A 273 12.14 -9.28 8.75
N ASN A 274 12.30 -9.63 10.02
CA ASN A 274 13.52 -9.38 10.75
C ASN A 274 14.59 -10.42 10.37
N LYS A 275 15.80 -9.97 10.00
CA LYS A 275 16.91 -10.86 9.61
C LYS A 275 17.68 -11.40 10.81
N ASP A 276 17.68 -10.68 11.93
CA ASP A 276 18.53 -10.97 13.09
C ASP A 276 17.78 -11.75 14.18
N SER A 277 16.47 -11.92 14.04
CA SER A 277 15.66 -12.73 14.95
C SER A 277 16.11 -14.18 14.91
N ASN A 278 16.27 -14.80 16.09
CA ASN A 278 16.40 -16.24 16.21
C ASN A 278 15.18 -16.89 15.53
N LEU A 279 15.41 -17.49 14.36
CA LEU A 279 14.37 -18.13 13.58
C LEU A 279 13.76 -19.25 14.43
N ASP A 280 12.46 -19.14 14.73
CA ASP A 280 11.71 -20.30 15.17
C ASP A 280 11.90 -21.42 14.14
N SER A 281 12.13 -22.64 14.62
CA SER A 281 12.33 -23.83 13.82
C SER A 281 11.15 -24.12 12.86
N ASN A 282 9.98 -23.54 13.13
CA ASN A 282 8.76 -23.69 12.34
C ASN A 282 8.47 -22.54 11.38
N GLY A 283 9.24 -21.44 11.44
CA GLY A 283 9.08 -20.29 10.56
C GLY A 283 9.22 -20.68 9.08
N TRP A 284 8.32 -20.21 8.23
CA TRP A 284 8.33 -20.55 6.82
C TRP A 284 9.22 -19.62 5.98
N ILE A 285 9.45 -18.39 6.43
CA ILE A 285 10.23 -17.38 5.71
C ILE A 285 11.70 -17.41 6.13
N ILE A 286 12.45 -18.36 5.57
CA ILE A 286 13.86 -18.61 5.95
C ILE A 286 14.83 -18.42 4.78
N LYS A 287 16.10 -18.13 5.10
CA LYS A 287 17.18 -18.06 4.12
C LYS A 287 17.37 -19.42 3.42
N GLY A 288 17.47 -19.41 2.09
CA GLY A 288 17.68 -20.60 1.27
C GLY A 288 16.40 -21.31 0.78
N ARG A 289 15.22 -20.93 1.28
CA ARG A 289 13.95 -21.40 0.72
C ARG A 289 13.56 -20.55 -0.50
N LYS A 290 13.11 -21.19 -1.59
CA LYS A 290 12.73 -20.53 -2.84
C LYS A 290 11.49 -19.63 -2.65
N SER A 291 11.47 -18.44 -3.24
CA SER A 291 10.36 -17.48 -3.13
C SER A 291 9.01 -18.06 -3.54
N ASN A 292 8.97 -18.91 -4.57
CA ASN A 292 7.72 -19.50 -5.07
C ASN A 292 7.07 -20.46 -4.07
N SER A 293 7.80 -20.92 -3.05
CA SER A 293 7.25 -21.79 -2.00
C SER A 293 6.44 -21.05 -0.92
N LEU A 294 6.36 -19.71 -1.00
CA LEU A 294 5.52 -18.91 -0.13
C LEU A 294 4.04 -18.92 -0.56
N HIS A 295 3.72 -19.42 -1.77
CA HIS A 295 2.36 -19.48 -2.31
C HIS A 295 1.63 -18.13 -2.38
N LEU A 296 2.37 -17.01 -2.40
CA LEU A 296 1.85 -15.64 -2.45
C LEU A 296 1.73 -15.09 -3.89
N GLY A 297 1.62 -15.96 -4.88
CA GLY A 297 1.55 -15.60 -6.31
C GLY A 297 2.89 -15.64 -7.06
N ASN A 298 2.83 -15.33 -8.37
CA ASN A 298 3.91 -15.63 -9.32
C ASN A 298 5.14 -14.71 -9.22
N LYS A 299 4.99 -13.50 -8.65
CA LYS A 299 6.09 -12.54 -8.51
C LYS A 299 6.02 -11.83 -7.16
N ILE A 300 7.04 -12.05 -6.32
CA ILE A 300 7.19 -11.40 -5.02
C ILE A 300 8.24 -10.30 -5.14
N LYS A 301 7.85 -9.05 -4.89
CA LYS A 301 8.79 -7.92 -4.88
C LYS A 301 9.54 -7.88 -3.56
N SER A 302 10.87 -7.85 -3.61
CA SER A 302 11.70 -7.79 -2.39
C SER A 302 12.30 -6.40 -2.17
N TYR A 303 12.25 -5.94 -0.92
CA TYR A 303 12.90 -4.72 -0.44
C TYR A 303 13.91 -5.08 0.65
N SER A 304 15.01 -4.33 0.74
CA SER A 304 16.00 -4.51 1.82
C SER A 304 16.27 -3.19 2.51
N LEU A 305 16.12 -3.17 3.82
CA LEU A 305 16.51 -2.09 4.71
C LEU A 305 17.91 -2.39 5.27
N LYS A 306 18.80 -1.40 5.23
CA LYS A 306 20.20 -1.55 5.64
C LYS A 306 20.62 -0.65 6.80
N LYS A 307 19.98 0.51 6.97
CA LYS A 307 20.32 1.48 8.02
C LYS A 307 19.48 1.21 9.26
N LYS A 308 20.13 1.07 10.42
CA LYS A 308 19.44 1.11 11.71
C LYS A 308 18.99 2.54 11.98
N HIS A 309 17.76 2.68 12.42
CA HIS A 309 17.14 3.89 12.95
C HIS A 309 16.92 3.65 14.44
N ILE A 310 17.55 4.48 15.26
CA ILE A 310 17.20 4.56 16.67
C ILE A 310 15.81 5.17 16.69
N ASP A 311 14.80 4.39 17.08
CA ASP A 311 13.51 4.95 17.43
C ASP A 311 13.76 5.89 18.61
N ILE A 312 13.60 7.20 18.39
CA ILE A 312 13.68 8.22 19.44
C ILE A 312 12.43 8.05 20.31
N ILE A 313 12.42 7.00 21.10
CA ILE A 313 11.61 6.87 22.31
C ILE A 313 12.64 6.76 23.44
N ASP A 314 13.45 7.80 23.58
CA ASP A 314 14.02 8.22 24.86
C ASP A 314 14.76 9.55 24.69
N ASN A 315 14.53 10.41 25.67
CA ASN A 315 15.12 11.74 25.89
C ASN A 315 14.56 12.92 25.07
N LYS A 316 13.74 13.69 25.79
CA LYS A 316 13.61 15.13 25.64
C LYS A 316 14.98 15.82 25.81
N ASP A 317 15.04 17.02 25.26
CA ASP A 317 16.05 18.07 25.42
C ASP A 317 17.24 18.03 24.45
N SER A 318 17.16 18.82 23.38
CA SER A 318 18.13 19.90 23.15
C SER A 318 17.76 20.77 21.95
N ILE A 319 17.71 22.07 22.24
CA ILE A 319 17.65 23.23 21.34
C ILE A 319 18.99 23.35 20.62
N ILE A 320 19.02 23.51 19.29
CA ILE A 320 20.13 24.19 18.59
C ILE A 320 19.60 25.04 17.42
N ASN A 321 19.84 26.34 17.54
CA ASN A 321 19.81 27.40 16.52
C ASN A 321 20.83 27.14 15.40
N MET A 322 20.50 27.53 14.17
CA MET A 322 21.48 28.20 13.30
C MET A 322 20.76 29.01 12.22
N LYS A 323 20.89 30.33 12.36
CA LYS A 323 20.66 31.35 11.32
C LYS A 323 22.01 31.76 10.74
N ASP A 324 21.91 32.34 9.55
CA ASP A 324 22.87 33.15 8.81
C ASP A 324 23.75 32.42 7.79
N LEU A 325 23.47 32.74 6.52
CA LEU A 325 24.46 33.28 5.57
C LEU A 325 23.71 33.96 4.41
N THR A 326 23.66 35.29 4.46
CA THR A 326 23.36 36.21 3.35
C THR A 326 24.67 36.73 2.77
N VAL A 327 24.85 36.75 1.44
CA VAL A 327 25.57 37.82 0.71
C VAL A 327 25.02 37.93 -0.74
N ASN A 328 24.80 39.18 -1.14
CA ASN A 328 24.25 39.74 -2.37
C ASN A 328 25.14 39.57 -3.63
N CYS A 329 24.57 39.82 -4.82
CA CYS A 329 25.16 40.72 -5.83
C CYS A 329 24.12 41.20 -6.86
N THR A 330 24.35 42.40 -7.37
CA THR A 330 23.44 43.38 -7.98
C THR A 330 23.38 43.36 -9.52
N SER A 331 22.39 44.10 -10.04
CA SER A 331 21.98 44.40 -11.42
C SER A 331 22.96 45.19 -12.31
N GLU A 332 22.81 45.05 -13.64
CA GLU A 332 22.85 46.05 -14.75
C GLU A 332 23.09 45.30 -16.08
N GLY A 333 22.51 45.59 -17.26
CA GLY A 333 21.75 46.74 -17.74
C GLY A 333 21.19 46.53 -19.17
N ILE A 334 20.64 47.62 -19.72
CA ILE A 334 19.74 47.76 -20.90
C ILE A 334 20.50 48.10 -22.20
N ASN A 335 19.97 47.70 -23.38
CA ASN A 335 19.89 48.44 -24.67
C ASN A 335 19.33 47.49 -25.76
N GLY A 336 18.49 47.82 -26.76
CA GLY A 336 17.84 49.05 -27.21
C GLY A 336 17.30 48.87 -28.66
N MET A 337 16.06 49.37 -28.90
CA MET A 337 15.46 49.93 -30.14
C MET A 337 15.17 49.14 -31.45
N ARG A 338 13.85 49.08 -31.75
CA ARG A 338 13.09 49.48 -32.99
C ARG A 338 13.39 48.84 -34.36
N ASN A 339 12.38 48.19 -34.96
CA ASN A 339 11.50 48.81 -36.00
C ASN A 339 10.37 47.89 -36.49
N ASN A 340 9.25 48.54 -36.84
CA ASN A 340 8.01 48.00 -37.39
C ASN A 340 8.18 47.24 -38.72
N SER A 341 7.44 46.13 -38.88
CA SER A 341 6.65 45.89 -40.10
C SER A 341 5.52 44.91 -39.80
N LYS A 342 4.27 45.34 -40.09
CA LYS A 342 3.09 44.48 -40.12
C LYS A 342 3.25 43.47 -41.25
N ASN A 343 3.65 42.25 -40.91
CA ASN A 343 3.23 41.06 -41.61
C ASN A 343 2.32 40.31 -40.65
N LEU A 344 1.11 39.98 -41.10
CA LEU A 344 0.14 39.22 -40.33
C LEU A 344 0.70 37.79 -40.18
N SER A 345 1.58 37.59 -39.18
CA SER A 345 2.21 36.30 -38.95
C SER A 345 1.11 35.32 -38.54
N SER A 346 1.03 34.19 -39.24
CA SER A 346 0.27 33.01 -38.83
C SER A 346 0.76 32.39 -37.52
N ILE A 347 1.72 33.04 -36.85
CA ILE A 347 2.34 32.62 -35.61
C ILE A 347 1.51 33.12 -34.43
N GLU A 348 1.13 32.21 -33.53
CA GLU A 348 0.51 32.51 -32.26
C GLU A 348 1.43 32.16 -31.10
N ASN A 349 1.55 33.08 -30.15
CA ASN A 349 2.35 32.90 -28.94
C ASN A 349 1.45 32.71 -27.73
N PHE A 350 1.83 31.79 -26.84
CA PHE A 350 1.14 31.53 -25.59
C PHE A 350 2.13 31.43 -24.44
N GLU A 351 1.77 31.91 -23.26
CA GLU A 351 2.43 31.56 -22.01
C GLU A 351 1.76 30.30 -21.47
N TYR A 352 2.53 29.24 -21.20
CA TYR A 352 2.08 28.11 -20.41
C TYR A 352 2.72 28.13 -19.02
N ARG A 353 1.89 28.19 -17.99
CA ARG A 353 2.29 28.00 -16.59
C ARG A 353 1.95 26.59 -16.13
N ASP A 354 2.97 25.83 -15.73
CA ASP A 354 2.79 24.53 -15.07
C ASP A 354 2.59 24.76 -13.58
N ILE A 355 1.34 24.63 -13.13
CA ILE A 355 0.95 24.81 -11.72
C ILE A 355 1.67 23.80 -10.81
N ARG A 356 1.95 22.59 -11.31
CA ARG A 356 2.49 21.48 -10.49
C ARG A 356 3.97 21.65 -10.17
N HIS A 357 4.70 22.32 -11.06
CA HIS A 357 6.16 22.49 -10.95
C HIS A 357 6.57 23.95 -10.77
N ASN A 358 5.60 24.87 -10.76
CA ASN A 358 5.80 26.31 -10.72
C ASN A 358 6.81 26.79 -11.78
N LYS A 359 6.58 26.40 -13.03
CA LYS A 359 7.43 26.76 -14.19
C LYS A 359 6.61 27.50 -15.24
N LYS A 360 7.27 28.39 -15.97
CA LYS A 360 6.70 29.11 -17.11
C LYS A 360 7.39 28.70 -18.41
N TYR A 361 6.63 28.66 -19.48
CA TYR A 361 7.09 28.35 -20.82
C TYR A 361 6.40 29.27 -21.83
N GLU A 362 7.11 29.67 -22.87
CA GLU A 362 6.51 30.30 -24.04
C GLU A 362 6.28 29.22 -25.11
N LEU A 363 5.07 29.16 -25.65
CA LEU A 363 4.67 28.23 -26.71
C LEU A 363 4.41 29.04 -27.97
N ILE A 364 5.10 28.70 -29.05
CA ILE A 364 4.95 29.34 -30.36
C ILE A 364 4.41 28.29 -31.33
N ARG A 365 3.29 28.58 -32.00
CA ARG A 365 2.70 27.72 -33.03
C ARG A 365 2.45 28.48 -34.32
N ASP A 366 2.68 27.85 -35.46
CA ASP A 366 2.29 28.38 -36.77
C ASP A 366 0.96 27.77 -37.22
N LEU A 367 -0.04 28.62 -37.50
CA LEU A 367 -1.34 28.21 -38.01
C LEU A 367 -1.24 27.53 -39.40
N ASN A 368 -0.18 27.79 -40.16
CA ASN A 368 0.07 27.14 -41.46
C ASN A 368 0.80 25.80 -41.33
N ASN A 369 1.43 25.54 -40.18
CA ASN A 369 2.13 24.30 -39.87
C ASN A 369 1.77 23.86 -38.44
N SER A 370 0.58 23.27 -38.28
CA SER A 370 0.10 22.79 -36.99
C SER A 370 0.77 21.49 -36.52
N SER A 371 1.85 21.05 -37.17
CA SER A 371 2.57 19.82 -36.83
C SER A 371 3.77 20.02 -35.92
N GLU A 372 4.13 21.27 -35.65
CA GLU A 372 5.31 21.65 -34.87
C GLU A 372 4.94 22.77 -33.88
N ILE A 373 5.46 22.68 -32.67
CA ILE A 373 5.43 23.79 -31.70
C ILE A 373 6.84 24.03 -31.17
N ILE A 374 7.19 25.29 -30.97
CA ILE A 374 8.42 25.68 -30.30
C ILE A 374 8.08 26.03 -28.85
N VAL A 375 8.86 25.49 -27.92
CA VAL A 375 8.70 25.73 -26.48
C VAL A 375 9.97 26.38 -25.96
N LYS A 376 9.85 27.58 -25.39
CA LYS A 376 10.96 28.30 -24.78
C LYS A 376 10.82 28.35 -23.26
N ASN A 377 11.95 28.26 -22.58
CA ASN A 377 12.10 28.64 -21.17
C ASN A 377 13.34 29.53 -21.03
N GLU A 378 13.69 29.94 -19.80
CA GLU A 378 14.83 30.83 -19.55
C GLU A 378 16.18 30.28 -20.05
N ASP A 379 16.32 28.95 -20.18
CA ASP A 379 17.59 28.28 -20.46
C ASP A 379 17.64 27.60 -21.83
N ASN A 380 16.50 27.24 -22.44
CA ASN A 380 16.44 26.38 -23.64
C ASN A 380 15.25 26.72 -24.55
N GLU A 381 15.43 26.45 -25.85
CA GLU A 381 14.41 26.49 -26.90
C GLU A 381 14.35 25.09 -27.53
N ASP A 382 13.23 24.39 -27.30
CA ASP A 382 13.00 23.02 -27.77
C ASP A 382 11.92 23.03 -28.86
N GLU A 383 12.14 22.28 -29.93
CA GLU A 383 11.16 22.06 -31.00
C GLU A 383 10.52 20.68 -30.82
N TYR A 384 9.18 20.63 -30.89
CA TYR A 384 8.42 19.39 -30.75
C TYR A 384 7.61 19.12 -32.01
N THR A 385 7.73 17.89 -32.51
CA THR A 385 6.96 17.42 -33.66
C THR A 385 5.67 16.73 -33.23
N ASN A 386 4.72 16.55 -34.15
CA ASN A 386 3.45 15.85 -33.92
C ASN A 386 3.56 14.51 -33.16
N GLU A 387 4.63 13.75 -33.35
CA GLU A 387 4.84 12.46 -32.66
C GLU A 387 5.11 12.64 -31.16
N GLU A 388 5.56 13.82 -30.75
CA GLU A 388 5.89 14.17 -29.37
C GLU A 388 4.79 15.02 -28.72
N LEU A 389 3.77 15.41 -29.49
CA LEU A 389 2.66 16.23 -29.05
C LEU A 389 1.41 15.42 -28.75
N ARG A 390 0.68 15.83 -27.71
CA ARG A 390 -0.63 15.31 -27.36
C ARG A 390 -1.66 16.40 -27.61
N GLN A 391 -2.63 16.09 -28.46
CA GLN A 391 -3.78 16.94 -28.71
C GLN A 391 -4.81 16.81 -27.58
N LEU A 392 -5.27 17.95 -27.07
CA LEU A 392 -6.29 18.09 -26.04
C LEU A 392 -7.49 18.86 -26.59
N SER A 393 -8.69 18.37 -26.30
CA SER A 393 -9.93 19.07 -26.64
C SER A 393 -10.13 20.27 -25.73
N VAL A 394 -10.55 21.39 -26.33
CA VAL A 394 -10.91 22.63 -25.65
C VAL A 394 -12.44 22.70 -25.59
N TYR A 395 -13.00 22.82 -24.40
CA TYR A 395 -14.44 22.97 -24.19
C TYR A 395 -14.80 24.41 -23.80
N SER A 396 -16.01 24.81 -24.17
CA SER A 396 -16.56 26.14 -23.89
C SER A 396 -16.84 26.35 -22.39
N ASP A 397 -16.52 27.57 -21.93
CA ASP A 397 -16.93 28.25 -20.69
C ASP A 397 -17.02 27.43 -19.39
N ILE A 398 -16.02 27.58 -18.52
CA ILE A 398 -16.21 27.47 -17.05
C ILE A 398 -16.21 28.87 -16.44
N ALA A 399 -17.20 29.14 -15.59
CA ALA A 399 -17.21 30.37 -14.81
C ALA A 399 -16.18 30.31 -13.66
N ALA A 400 -15.24 31.23 -13.65
CA ALA A 400 -14.54 31.66 -12.45
C ALA A 400 -15.44 32.67 -11.72
N GLY A 401 -16.66 32.27 -11.35
CA GLY A 401 -17.69 33.18 -10.82
C GLY A 401 -18.89 32.40 -10.27
N GLU A 402 -20.11 32.86 -10.57
CA GLU A 402 -21.35 32.09 -10.35
C GLU A 402 -21.43 30.88 -11.31
N PRO A 403 -22.00 29.73 -10.89
CA PRO A 403 -22.05 28.53 -11.73
C PRO A 403 -22.85 28.76 -13.04
N ILE A 404 -22.34 28.27 -14.17
CA ILE A 404 -23.04 28.28 -15.48
C ILE A 404 -23.27 26.84 -15.96
N LEU A 405 -24.42 26.57 -16.60
CA LEU A 405 -24.76 25.29 -17.22
C LEU A 405 -23.64 24.77 -18.13
N ILE A 406 -23.29 23.49 -17.98
CA ILE A 406 -22.26 22.81 -18.76
C ILE A 406 -22.70 22.69 -20.23
N ASN A 407 -22.01 23.37 -21.15
CA ASN A 407 -22.13 23.10 -22.59
C ASN A 407 -21.06 22.09 -23.03
N PRO A 408 -21.44 20.90 -23.53
CA PRO A 408 -20.48 19.86 -23.95
C PRO A 408 -19.82 20.10 -25.32
N ASP A 409 -20.13 21.18 -26.03
CA ASP A 409 -19.57 21.45 -27.36
C ASP A 409 -18.05 21.72 -27.33
N VAL A 410 -17.31 21.08 -28.26
CA VAL A 410 -15.86 21.24 -28.41
C VAL A 410 -15.59 22.49 -29.26
N GLU A 411 -14.95 23.51 -28.68
CA GLU A 411 -14.59 24.76 -29.37
C GLU A 411 -13.33 24.63 -30.24
N GLY A 412 -12.47 23.66 -29.92
CA GLY A 412 -11.24 23.45 -30.68
C GLY A 412 -10.30 22.44 -30.05
N ASN A 413 -9.05 22.45 -30.50
CA ASN A 413 -7.99 21.59 -29.97
C ASN A 413 -6.71 22.39 -29.72
N PHE A 414 -5.94 21.98 -28.71
CA PHE A 414 -4.63 22.53 -28.40
C PHE A 414 -3.63 21.40 -28.21
N GLN A 415 -2.37 21.61 -28.56
CA GLN A 415 -1.33 20.58 -28.45
C GLN A 415 -0.33 20.94 -27.36
N LEU A 416 0.08 19.95 -26.56
CA LEU A 416 1.12 20.08 -25.54
C LEU A 416 2.13 18.92 -25.63
N PRO A 417 3.39 19.11 -25.22
CA PRO A 417 4.38 18.02 -25.15
C PRO A 417 3.89 16.82 -24.34
N LYS A 418 3.94 15.60 -24.91
CA LYS A 418 3.52 14.34 -24.27
C LYS A 418 4.22 14.13 -22.93
N TYR A 419 5.48 14.54 -22.82
CA TYR A 419 6.26 14.40 -21.60
C TYR A 419 5.67 15.23 -20.43
N TRP A 420 5.10 16.41 -20.68
CA TRP A 420 4.46 17.23 -19.65
C TRP A 420 3.20 16.57 -19.07
N LEU A 421 2.55 15.74 -19.88
CA LEU A 421 1.34 14.99 -19.55
C LEU A 421 1.63 13.52 -19.21
N LYS A 422 2.90 13.15 -19.00
CA LYS A 422 3.31 11.77 -18.76
C LYS A 422 2.64 11.23 -17.49
N GLY A 423 1.92 10.11 -17.66
CA GLY A 423 1.18 9.47 -16.58
C GLY A 423 -0.22 10.05 -16.31
N ILE A 424 -0.65 11.04 -17.10
CA ILE A 424 -2.02 11.57 -17.08
C ILE A 424 -2.81 10.85 -18.17
N LYS A 425 -3.82 10.07 -17.79
CA LYS A 425 -4.64 9.32 -18.75
C LYS A 425 -5.59 10.23 -19.51
N ASP A 426 -6.31 11.09 -18.80
CA ASP A 426 -7.35 11.96 -19.36
C ASP A 426 -7.11 13.41 -18.93
N CYS A 427 -7.06 14.32 -19.90
CA CYS A 427 -6.96 15.74 -19.69
C CYS A 427 -7.65 16.50 -20.83
N PHE A 428 -8.12 17.69 -20.51
CA PHE A 428 -8.84 18.58 -21.42
C PHE A 428 -8.57 20.03 -21.02
N ILE A 429 -8.99 20.97 -21.85
CA ILE A 429 -8.79 22.39 -21.62
C ILE A 429 -10.15 23.06 -21.47
N LEU A 430 -10.24 23.96 -20.49
CA LEU A 430 -11.41 24.79 -20.25
C LEU A 430 -11.05 26.24 -20.42
N LYS A 431 -11.86 26.98 -21.18
CA LYS A 431 -11.73 28.43 -21.26
C LYS A 431 -12.38 29.07 -20.04
N VAL A 432 -11.64 29.96 -19.38
CA VAL A 432 -12.07 30.66 -18.17
C VAL A 432 -12.93 31.85 -18.55
N LYS A 433 -14.03 32.03 -17.81
CA LYS A 433 -14.92 33.18 -17.90
C LYS A 433 -15.11 33.82 -16.53
N GLY A 434 -14.82 35.10 -16.40
CA GLY A 434 -14.88 35.84 -15.14
C GLY A 434 -13.53 35.96 -14.43
N ASP A 435 -13.52 36.69 -13.31
CA ASP A 435 -12.32 37.11 -12.60
C ASP A 435 -12.19 36.54 -11.17
N SER A 436 -12.95 35.50 -10.75
CA SER A 436 -12.84 35.00 -9.37
C SER A 436 -11.51 34.36 -9.04
N MET A 437 -10.66 34.07 -10.03
CA MET A 437 -9.40 33.35 -9.83
C MET A 437 -8.14 34.23 -10.04
N ILE A 438 -8.28 35.55 -10.09
CA ILE A 438 -7.17 36.48 -10.39
C ILE A 438 -5.99 36.38 -9.40
N GLY A 439 -6.22 36.10 -8.12
CA GLY A 439 -5.18 35.93 -7.11
C GLY A 439 -4.39 34.63 -7.26
N ALA A 440 -4.88 33.68 -8.06
CA ALA A 440 -4.12 32.53 -8.54
C ALA A 440 -3.45 32.79 -9.90
N ASP A 441 -3.41 34.05 -10.34
CA ASP A 441 -2.99 34.47 -11.67
C ASP A 441 -3.78 33.74 -12.76
N ILE A 442 -5.09 33.55 -12.61
CA ILE A 442 -5.96 33.01 -13.65
C ILE A 442 -6.97 34.09 -14.01
N TYR A 443 -6.88 34.59 -15.25
CA TYR A 443 -7.63 35.73 -15.73
C TYR A 443 -8.77 35.30 -16.65
N ASP A 444 -9.71 36.21 -16.90
CA ASP A 444 -10.75 36.00 -17.91
C ASP A 444 -10.12 35.69 -19.28
N SER A 445 -10.71 34.76 -20.02
CA SER A 445 -10.25 34.28 -21.32
C SER A 445 -8.95 33.46 -21.32
N ASP A 446 -8.36 33.17 -20.15
CA ASP A 446 -7.28 32.18 -20.02
C ASP A 446 -7.81 30.76 -20.29
N TYR A 447 -6.91 29.85 -20.67
CA TYR A 447 -7.23 28.44 -20.87
C TYR A 447 -6.59 27.59 -19.78
N VAL A 448 -7.39 26.85 -19.02
CA VAL A 448 -6.90 26.01 -17.94
C VAL A 448 -6.84 24.56 -18.38
N VAL A 449 -5.66 23.95 -18.26
CA VAL A 449 -5.45 22.53 -18.52
C VAL A 449 -5.92 21.74 -17.31
N ILE A 450 -6.98 20.96 -17.48
CA ILE A 450 -7.60 20.16 -16.43
C ILE A 450 -7.22 18.70 -16.61
N ARG A 451 -6.65 18.10 -15.58
CA ARG A 451 -6.53 16.66 -15.44
C ARG A 451 -7.87 16.13 -14.97
N LYS A 452 -8.53 15.28 -15.78
CA LYS A 452 -9.83 14.69 -15.43
C LYS A 452 -9.64 13.71 -14.28
N GLN A 453 -10.27 14.02 -13.15
CA GLN A 453 -10.25 13.19 -11.94
C GLN A 453 -11.31 13.70 -10.97
N HIS A 454 -11.85 12.81 -10.17
CA HIS A 454 -12.87 13.16 -9.16
C HIS A 454 -12.25 13.42 -7.77
N ILE A 455 -10.92 13.56 -7.70
CA ILE A 455 -10.16 13.74 -6.46
C ILE A 455 -9.27 14.98 -6.60
N ALA A 456 -9.11 15.78 -5.56
CA ALA A 456 -8.23 16.94 -5.48
C ALA A 456 -7.61 17.05 -4.07
N GLN A 457 -6.50 17.74 -3.95
CA GLN A 457 -5.83 18.01 -2.67
C GLN A 457 -6.27 19.36 -2.10
N ASN A 458 -5.98 19.60 -0.82
CA ASN A 458 -6.23 20.90 -0.23
C ASN A 458 -5.39 21.96 -0.94
N ASN A 459 -6.00 23.10 -1.20
CA ASN A 459 -5.48 24.18 -2.03
C ASN A 459 -5.32 23.84 -3.53
N ASP A 460 -5.80 22.72 -4.04
CA ASP A 460 -5.85 22.53 -5.50
C ASP A 460 -6.84 23.50 -6.13
N ILE A 461 -6.54 23.97 -7.33
CA ILE A 461 -7.50 24.67 -8.18
C ILE A 461 -8.30 23.60 -8.93
N VAL A 462 -9.61 23.57 -8.69
CA VAL A 462 -10.51 22.51 -9.13
C VAL A 462 -11.59 23.05 -10.06
N ALA A 463 -11.87 22.28 -11.11
CA ALA A 463 -13.12 22.39 -11.86
C ALA A 463 -14.17 21.53 -11.15
N VAL A 464 -15.25 22.16 -10.69
CA VAL A 464 -16.31 21.53 -9.90
C VAL A 464 -17.65 21.74 -10.58
N ASP A 465 -18.41 20.67 -10.72
CA ASP A 465 -19.82 20.68 -11.08
C ASP A 465 -20.65 20.90 -9.81
N LEU A 466 -21.44 21.97 -9.78
CA LEU A 466 -22.39 22.34 -8.75
C LEU A 466 -23.78 22.34 -9.38
N ASP A 467 -24.61 21.34 -9.05
CA ASP A 467 -25.97 21.17 -9.58
C ASP A 467 -26.10 21.34 -11.12
N GLY A 468 -25.16 20.75 -11.88
CA GLY A 468 -25.15 20.78 -13.35
C GLY A 468 -24.48 22.01 -13.95
N SER A 469 -23.82 22.82 -13.11
CA SER A 469 -23.11 24.03 -13.52
C SER A 469 -21.65 24.01 -13.07
N ALA A 470 -20.71 24.29 -13.97
CA ALA A 470 -19.29 24.14 -13.69
C ALA A 470 -18.60 25.45 -13.28
N THR A 471 -17.77 25.40 -12.24
CA THR A 471 -16.96 26.53 -11.74
C THR A 471 -15.49 26.14 -11.54
N LEU A 472 -14.59 27.13 -11.64
CA LEU A 472 -13.19 27.01 -11.21
C LEU A 472 -12.99 27.71 -9.87
N LYS A 473 -12.50 27.01 -8.85
CA LYS A 473 -12.25 27.55 -7.49
C LYS A 473 -11.06 26.87 -6.84
N ARG A 474 -10.48 27.49 -5.80
CA ARG A 474 -9.53 26.80 -4.93
C ARG A 474 -10.28 25.97 -3.91
N LEU A 475 -9.95 24.69 -3.82
CA LEU A 475 -10.53 23.80 -2.83
C LEU A 475 -9.84 24.03 -1.48
N VAL A 476 -10.58 24.54 -0.49
CA VAL A 476 -10.11 24.66 0.90
C VAL A 476 -10.86 23.67 1.77
N MET A 477 -10.11 22.77 2.40
CA MET A 477 -10.64 21.69 3.23
C MET A 477 -10.16 21.85 4.67
N ASN A 478 -11.11 21.87 5.61
CA ASN A 478 -10.90 21.78 7.05
C ASN A 478 -11.53 20.48 7.57
N LYS A 479 -11.29 20.13 8.85
CA LYS A 479 -11.76 18.86 9.45
C LYS A 479 -13.26 18.59 9.27
N ASP A 480 -14.08 19.65 9.32
CA ASP A 480 -15.53 19.55 9.33
C ASP A 480 -16.20 20.28 8.14
N SER A 481 -15.42 20.86 7.22
CA SER A 481 -15.97 21.70 6.15
C SER A 481 -15.13 21.69 4.89
N VAL A 482 -15.79 21.57 3.74
CA VAL A 482 -15.19 21.80 2.42
C VAL A 482 -15.74 23.11 1.88
N VAL A 483 -14.85 23.98 1.41
CA VAL A 483 -15.19 25.30 0.92
C VAL A 483 -14.47 25.55 -0.40
N LEU A 484 -15.21 25.97 -1.42
CA LEU A 484 -14.65 26.45 -2.67
C LEU A 484 -14.35 27.95 -2.51
N MET A 485 -13.07 28.27 -2.40
CA MET A 485 -12.58 29.62 -2.23
C MET A 485 -12.33 30.27 -3.60
N PRO A 486 -12.87 31.47 -3.85
CA PRO A 486 -12.36 32.32 -4.91
C PRO A 486 -10.99 32.89 -4.49
N GLU A 487 -10.21 33.28 -5.49
CA GLU A 487 -8.95 34.04 -5.35
C GLU A 487 -9.17 35.51 -5.73
N ASN A 488 -10.35 36.03 -5.42
CA ASN A 488 -10.73 37.42 -5.64
C ASN A 488 -11.68 37.83 -4.53
N GLU A 489 -11.32 38.89 -3.80
CA GLU A 489 -12.06 39.39 -2.64
C GLU A 489 -13.50 39.83 -2.96
N LYS A 490 -13.81 40.08 -4.24
CA LYS A 490 -15.19 40.41 -4.68
C LYS A 490 -16.17 39.24 -4.56
N TYR A 491 -15.69 38.01 -4.42
CA TYR A 491 -16.51 36.81 -4.44
C TYR A 491 -16.52 36.14 -3.06
N SER A 492 -17.68 35.60 -2.66
CA SER A 492 -17.81 34.89 -1.39
C SER A 492 -17.39 33.42 -1.52
N PRO A 493 -16.82 32.82 -0.46
CA PRO A 493 -16.60 31.38 -0.38
C PRO A 493 -17.89 30.56 -0.54
N ILE A 494 -17.82 29.43 -1.23
CA ILE A 494 -18.97 28.53 -1.42
C ILE A 494 -18.77 27.28 -0.55
N PRO A 495 -19.46 27.14 0.59
CA PRO A 495 -19.40 25.92 1.39
C PRO A 495 -20.10 24.77 0.66
N ILE A 496 -19.49 23.59 0.64
CA ILE A 496 -20.10 22.38 0.10
C ILE A 496 -20.77 21.63 1.25
N VAL A 497 -22.06 21.32 1.09
CA VAL A 497 -22.85 20.56 2.05
C VAL A 497 -23.46 19.34 1.33
N GLY A 498 -23.20 18.13 1.83
CA GLY A 498 -23.73 16.91 1.23
C GLY A 498 -23.17 16.60 -0.16
N ASP A 499 -24.03 16.09 -1.06
CA ASP A 499 -23.65 15.54 -2.38
C ASP A 499 -23.85 16.53 -3.55
N GLU A 500 -23.99 17.83 -3.27
CA GLU A 500 -24.34 18.89 -4.23
C GLU A 500 -23.16 19.31 -5.15
N ALA A 501 -21.98 18.72 -4.96
CA ALA A 501 -20.76 19.09 -5.68
C ALA A 501 -19.96 17.87 -6.15
N SER A 502 -19.56 17.88 -7.42
CA SER A 502 -18.71 16.83 -8.01
C SER A 502 -17.48 17.43 -8.68
N ILE A 503 -16.29 16.93 -8.35
CA ILE A 503 -15.07 17.39 -9.00
C ILE A 503 -14.98 16.79 -10.41
N ILE A 504 -14.82 17.66 -11.39
CA ILE A 504 -14.61 17.31 -12.81
C ILE A 504 -13.11 17.05 -13.05
N GLY A 505 -12.25 17.86 -12.44
CA GLY A 505 -10.80 17.70 -12.52
C GLY A 505 -10.01 18.76 -11.78
N VAL A 506 -8.68 18.58 -11.79
CA VAL A 506 -7.72 19.51 -11.15
C VAL A 506 -6.94 20.25 -12.21
N ALA A 507 -6.79 21.57 -12.04
CA ALA A 507 -5.95 22.41 -12.87
C ALA A 507 -4.47 22.04 -12.70
N ILE A 508 -3.83 21.68 -13.81
CA ILE A 508 -2.41 21.32 -13.85
C ILE A 508 -1.57 22.36 -14.62
N GLY A 509 -2.22 23.25 -15.35
CA GLY A 509 -1.56 24.35 -16.02
C GLY A 509 -2.53 25.41 -16.53
N VAL A 510 -1.99 26.57 -16.88
CA VAL A 510 -2.73 27.72 -17.43
C VAL A 510 -2.04 28.15 -18.72
N ILE A 511 -2.81 28.40 -19.77
CA ILE A 511 -2.35 28.83 -21.09
C ILE A 511 -2.97 30.19 -21.37
N ASN A 512 -2.14 31.20 -21.58
CA ASN A 512 -2.55 32.59 -21.80
C ASN A 512 -2.01 33.03 -23.15
N ARG A 513 -2.83 33.66 -23.99
CA ARG A 513 -2.36 34.16 -25.29
C ARG A 513 -1.49 35.41 -25.08
N ILE A 514 -0.30 35.42 -25.65
CA ILE A 514 0.61 36.58 -25.66
C ILE A 514 0.41 37.27 -27.01
N ASN A 515 0.00 38.54 -26.99
CA ASN A 515 -0.18 39.35 -28.20
C ASN A 515 1.11 40.06 -28.63
#